data_AF-A0A645A3L0-F1
#
_entry.id   AF-A0A645A3L0-F1
#
_cell.length_a   1.000
_cell.length_b   1.000
_cell.length_c   1.000
_cell.angle_alpha   90.00
_cell.angle_beta   90.00
_cell.angle_gamma   90.00
#
_symmetry.space_group_name_H-M   'P 1'
#
loop_
_entity.id
_entity.type
_entity.pdbx_description
1 polymer ?
#
loop_
_entity_poly.entity_id
_entity_poly.type
_entity_poly.pdbx_seq_one_letter_code
_entity_poly.pdbx_strand_id
1 'polypeptide(L)'
;MVQQGNWIYGGVQKIDPKVADKLDILPMSVKGGKEDTIPMGVPMYWAVNNKGTAAEQAAAKDFLNWLYTSEKGKDYIVNKFFFIPPFKGYESLQPKDPLGAAVKRYAEAGKTTPWVFMGYPTGWGMEVLGQEIQKYLAGQEDWNAVMKNSQTKWEEMRK
;
A
#
# COMPACT_ATOMS: atom_id res chain seq x y z
N MET A 1 13.73 -4.71 -12.98
CA MET A 1 13.14 -4.68 -11.64
C MET A 1 12.65 -3.26 -11.37
N VAL A 2 11.48 -3.10 -10.75
CA VAL A 2 10.90 -1.78 -10.42
C VAL A 2 10.34 -1.84 -9.01
N GLN A 3 10.44 -0.75 -8.24
CA GLN A 3 9.83 -0.66 -6.91
C GLN A 3 8.36 -0.23 -7.06
N GLN A 4 7.45 -1.18 -7.00
CA GLN A 4 6.00 -1.00 -7.09
C GLN A 4 5.29 -2.10 -6.30
N GLY A 5 4.00 -1.96 -6.04
CA GLY A 5 3.16 -3.04 -5.50
C GLY A 5 2.29 -3.71 -6.55
N ASN A 6 1.38 -4.57 -6.11
CA ASN A 6 0.56 -5.40 -7.00
C ASN A 6 -0.38 -4.60 -7.93
N TRP A 7 -0.72 -3.36 -7.57
CA TRP A 7 -1.61 -2.49 -8.35
C TRP A 7 -1.14 -2.20 -9.78
N ILE A 8 0.15 -2.35 -10.09
CA ILE A 8 0.67 -2.07 -11.44
C ILE A 8 0.27 -3.11 -12.47
N TYR A 9 -0.20 -4.29 -12.04
CA TYR A 9 -0.50 -5.40 -12.94
C TYR A 9 -1.41 -4.98 -14.10
N GLY A 10 -2.54 -4.32 -13.81
CA GLY A 10 -3.48 -3.89 -14.85
C GLY A 10 -2.91 -2.87 -15.83
N GLY A 11 -1.91 -2.08 -15.41
CA GLY A 11 -1.17 -1.17 -16.30
C GLY A 11 -0.22 -1.93 -17.21
N VAL A 12 0.57 -2.86 -16.65
CA VAL A 12 1.51 -3.68 -17.43
C VAL A 12 0.77 -4.59 -18.40
N GLN A 13 -0.34 -5.22 -17.97
CA GLN A 13 -1.15 -6.12 -18.80
C GLN A 13 -1.68 -5.44 -20.07
N LYS A 14 -2.04 -4.14 -19.99
CA LYS A 14 -2.49 -3.37 -21.16
C LYS A 14 -1.38 -3.09 -22.17
N ILE A 15 -0.13 -3.07 -21.72
CA ILE A 15 1.05 -2.77 -22.55
C ILE A 15 1.63 -4.07 -23.12
N ASP A 16 1.91 -5.03 -22.24
CA ASP A 16 2.47 -6.34 -22.60
C ASP A 16 1.94 -7.44 -21.66
N PRO A 17 0.93 -8.21 -22.09
CA PRO A 17 0.39 -9.33 -21.33
C PRO A 17 1.45 -10.40 -20.98
N LYS A 18 2.41 -10.67 -21.88
CA LYS A 18 3.41 -11.73 -21.67
C LYS A 18 4.36 -11.37 -20.53
N VAL A 19 4.66 -10.08 -20.37
CA VAL A 19 5.43 -9.57 -19.23
C VAL A 19 4.57 -9.61 -17.97
N ALA A 20 3.32 -9.13 -18.04
CA ALA A 20 2.42 -9.09 -16.89
C ALA A 20 2.23 -10.48 -16.24
N ASP A 21 2.06 -11.52 -17.04
CA ASP A 21 1.88 -12.91 -16.59
C ASP A 21 3.11 -13.50 -15.90
N LYS A 22 4.28 -12.85 -16.02
CA LYS A 22 5.56 -13.30 -15.43
C LYS A 22 6.05 -12.41 -14.29
N LEU A 23 5.27 -11.41 -13.89
CA LEU A 23 5.64 -10.55 -12.77
C LEU A 23 5.57 -11.32 -11.44
N ASP A 24 6.50 -11.02 -10.54
CA ASP A 24 6.51 -11.50 -9.15
C ASP A 24 7.10 -10.42 -8.25
N ILE A 25 7.02 -10.62 -6.93
CA ILE A 25 7.51 -9.72 -5.91
C ILE A 25 8.73 -10.34 -5.22
N LEU A 26 9.84 -9.60 -5.26
CA LEU A 26 11.04 -9.92 -4.49
C LEU A 26 10.94 -9.28 -3.09
N PRO A 27 11.34 -10.01 -2.03
CA PRO A 27 11.39 -9.46 -0.69
C PRO A 27 12.45 -8.36 -0.60
N MET A 28 12.23 -7.39 0.28
CA MET A 28 13.24 -6.38 0.56
C MET A 28 14.23 -6.92 1.59
N SER A 29 15.52 -6.86 1.27
CA SER A 29 16.58 -7.13 2.24
C SER A 29 16.94 -5.84 2.95
N VAL A 30 16.60 -5.76 4.24
CA VAL A 30 16.94 -4.64 5.11
C VAL A 30 17.83 -5.17 6.22
N LYS A 31 19.11 -4.79 6.21
CA LYS A 31 20.07 -5.20 7.24
C LYS A 31 19.56 -4.81 8.63
N GLY A 32 19.47 -5.79 9.54
CA GLY A 32 18.94 -5.59 10.90
C GLY A 32 17.42 -5.58 10.99
N GLY A 33 16.71 -5.73 9.87
CA GLY A 33 15.26 -5.96 9.81
C GLY A 33 14.90 -7.44 9.66
N LYS A 34 13.60 -7.72 9.56
CA LYS A 34 13.10 -9.06 9.23
C LYS A 34 13.35 -9.35 7.75
N GLU A 35 14.32 -10.21 7.46
CA GLU A 35 14.66 -10.62 6.10
C GLU A 35 13.60 -11.53 5.47
N ASP A 36 13.66 -11.71 4.15
CA ASP A 36 12.73 -12.54 3.37
C ASP A 36 11.26 -12.15 3.60
N THR A 37 11.00 -10.84 3.69
CA THR A 37 9.65 -10.29 3.79
C THR A 37 9.37 -9.24 2.73
N ILE A 38 8.10 -9.13 2.36
CA ILE A 38 7.59 -8.01 1.56
C ILE A 38 6.90 -6.99 2.47
N PRO A 39 7.03 -5.69 2.19
CA PRO A 39 6.18 -4.71 2.81
C PRO A 39 4.72 -4.90 2.40
N MET A 40 3.83 -4.85 3.37
CA MET A 40 2.40 -4.91 3.13
C MET A 40 1.71 -3.81 3.96
N GLY A 41 0.72 -3.15 3.36
CA GLY A 41 -0.07 -2.15 4.06
C GLY A 41 -1.32 -1.79 3.29
N VAL A 42 -2.20 -1.03 3.96
CA VAL A 42 -3.45 -0.55 3.40
C VAL A 42 -3.16 0.74 2.61
N PRO A 43 -3.34 0.75 1.28
CA PRO A 43 -3.00 1.93 0.47
C PRO A 43 -4.04 3.05 0.60
N MET A 44 -5.29 2.70 0.94
CA MET A 44 -6.41 3.65 1.01
C MET A 44 -7.51 3.15 1.93
N TYR A 45 -8.26 4.10 2.50
CA TYR A 45 -9.43 3.84 3.33
C TYR A 45 -10.67 4.48 2.71
N TRP A 46 -11.81 3.81 2.83
CA TRP A 46 -13.11 4.44 2.60
C TRP A 46 -13.58 5.12 3.89
N ALA A 47 -14.10 6.33 3.77
CA ALA A 47 -14.66 7.08 4.89
C ALA A 47 -16.01 7.67 4.51
N VAL A 48 -16.94 7.73 5.49
CA VAL A 48 -18.21 8.43 5.35
C VAL A 48 -18.05 9.85 5.90
N ASN A 49 -18.36 10.85 5.09
CA ASN A 49 -18.22 12.25 5.48
C ASN A 49 -19.27 12.61 6.56
N ASN A 50 -18.81 13.00 7.74
CA ASN A 50 -19.66 13.38 8.86
C ASN A 50 -20.40 14.71 8.66
N LYS A 51 -20.03 15.50 7.64
CA LYS A 51 -20.71 16.75 7.27
C LYS A 51 -21.86 16.56 6.29
N GLY A 52 -22.05 15.35 5.76
CA GLY A 52 -23.17 15.04 4.87
C GLY A 52 -24.49 14.91 5.63
N THR A 53 -25.61 15.06 4.94
CA THR A 53 -26.95 14.81 5.47
C THR A 53 -27.12 13.35 5.91
N ALA A 54 -28.09 13.07 6.78
CA ALA A 54 -28.38 11.71 7.23
C ALA A 54 -28.67 10.75 6.04
N ALA A 55 -29.36 11.26 5.01
CA ALA A 55 -29.68 10.49 3.81
C ALA A 55 -28.41 10.15 3.00
N GLU A 56 -27.50 11.10 2.81
CA GLU A 56 -26.23 10.86 2.10
C GLU A 56 -25.34 9.87 2.86
N GLN A 57 -25.27 10.00 4.19
CA GLN A 57 -24.49 9.07 5.02
C GLN A 57 -25.07 7.65 4.96
N ALA A 58 -26.39 7.50 4.94
CA ALA A 58 -27.05 6.20 4.78
C ALA A 58 -26.74 5.59 3.41
N ALA A 59 -26.92 6.36 2.33
CA ALA A 59 -26.63 5.90 0.97
C ALA A 59 -25.15 5.51 0.79
N ALA A 60 -24.21 6.26 1.38
CA ALA A 60 -22.79 5.92 1.35
C ALA A 60 -22.48 4.59 2.05
N LYS A 61 -23.09 4.35 3.22
CA LYS A 61 -22.95 3.08 3.94
C LYS A 61 -23.54 1.92 3.15
N ASP A 62 -24.72 2.10 2.57
CA ASP A 62 -25.38 1.07 1.76
C ASP A 62 -24.56 0.72 0.53
N PHE A 63 -23.98 1.71 -0.15
CA PHE A 63 -23.08 1.49 -1.28
C PHE A 63 -21.83 0.71 -0.87
N LEU A 64 -21.15 1.09 0.22
CA LEU A 64 -19.96 0.38 0.69
C LEU A 64 -20.29 -1.05 1.12
N ASN A 65 -21.41 -1.26 1.81
CA ASN A 65 -21.89 -2.60 2.15
C ASN A 65 -22.13 -3.42 0.88
N TRP A 66 -22.86 -2.88 -0.10
CA TRP A 66 -23.10 -3.55 -1.37
C TRP A 66 -21.78 -3.90 -2.10
N LEU A 67 -20.83 -2.96 -2.14
CA LEU A 67 -19.55 -3.14 -2.83
C LEU A 67 -18.71 -4.28 -2.22
N TYR A 68 -18.74 -4.45 -0.91
CA TYR A 68 -17.93 -5.46 -0.23
C TYR A 68 -18.66 -6.77 0.08
N THR A 69 -19.99 -6.82 -0.03
CA THR A 69 -20.76 -8.02 0.34
C THR A 69 -21.52 -8.65 -0.82
N SER A 70 -21.85 -7.90 -1.87
CA SER A 70 -22.54 -8.46 -3.05
C SER A 70 -21.57 -9.22 -3.96
N GLU A 71 -22.07 -10.24 -4.68
CA GLU A 71 -21.27 -10.99 -5.66
C GLU A 71 -20.63 -10.08 -6.72
N LYS A 72 -21.39 -9.12 -7.25
CA LYS A 72 -20.87 -8.15 -8.23
C LYS A 72 -19.80 -7.25 -7.62
N GLY A 73 -20.02 -6.75 -6.40
CA GLY A 73 -19.03 -5.93 -5.71
C GLY A 73 -17.73 -6.68 -5.43
N LYS A 74 -17.83 -7.92 -4.98
CA LYS A 74 -16.68 -8.82 -4.75
C LYS A 74 -15.87 -9.07 -6.03
N ASP A 75 -16.51 -9.27 -7.18
CA ASP A 75 -15.82 -9.38 -8.48
C ASP A 75 -15.02 -8.11 -8.80
N TYR A 76 -15.60 -6.92 -8.56
CA TYR A 76 -14.90 -5.66 -8.77
C TYR A 76 -13.67 -5.54 -7.86
N ILE A 77 -13.84 -5.79 -6.55
CA ILE A 77 -12.76 -5.70 -5.58
C ILE A 77 -11.58 -6.62 -5.96
N VAL A 78 -11.86 -7.89 -6.26
CA VAL A 78 -10.79 -8.89 -6.47
C VAL A 78 -10.28 -8.90 -7.90
N ASN A 79 -11.17 -8.91 -8.91
CA ASN A 79 -10.79 -9.19 -10.29
C ASN A 79 -10.64 -7.93 -11.17
N LYS A 80 -11.19 -6.79 -10.76
CA LYS A 80 -11.11 -5.53 -11.53
C LYS A 80 -10.13 -4.53 -10.91
N PHE A 81 -10.16 -4.42 -9.58
CA PHE A 81 -9.29 -3.52 -8.83
C PHE A 81 -8.02 -4.21 -8.34
N PHE A 82 -7.97 -5.54 -8.38
CA PHE A 82 -6.83 -6.35 -7.91
C PHE A 82 -6.50 -6.09 -6.44
N PHE A 83 -7.53 -5.79 -5.63
CA PHE A 83 -7.40 -5.59 -4.19
C PHE A 83 -7.48 -6.92 -3.46
N ILE A 84 -6.79 -6.98 -2.31
CA ILE A 84 -6.81 -8.13 -1.40
C ILE A 84 -7.59 -7.69 -0.16
N PRO A 85 -8.90 -7.99 -0.08
CA PRO A 85 -9.75 -7.52 1.01
C PRO A 85 -9.47 -8.28 2.31
N PRO A 86 -9.45 -7.60 3.47
CA PRO A 86 -9.24 -8.24 4.78
C PRO A 86 -10.54 -8.78 5.40
N PHE A 87 -11.57 -9.04 4.60
CA PHE A 87 -12.92 -9.39 5.08
C PHE A 87 -13.19 -10.89 4.97
N LYS A 88 -14.02 -11.40 5.88
CA LYS A 88 -14.59 -12.76 5.78
C LYS A 88 -15.51 -12.86 4.55
N GLY A 89 -15.63 -14.04 3.97
CA GLY A 89 -16.48 -14.30 2.80
C GLY A 89 -15.81 -14.03 1.45
N TYR A 90 -14.48 -13.87 1.45
CA TYR A 90 -13.62 -13.72 0.27
C TYR A 90 -12.67 -14.91 0.09
N GLU A 91 -12.76 -15.95 0.93
CA GLU A 91 -11.82 -17.07 0.98
C GLU A 91 -11.80 -17.88 -0.32
N SER A 92 -12.95 -17.98 -0.99
CA SER A 92 -13.08 -18.62 -2.31
C SER A 92 -12.58 -17.75 -3.47
N LEU A 93 -12.33 -16.46 -3.23
CA LEU A 93 -11.91 -15.50 -4.25
C LEU A 93 -10.40 -15.38 -4.25
N GLN A 94 -9.76 -16.06 -5.19
CA GLN A 94 -8.32 -16.03 -5.37
C GLN A 94 -7.93 -14.89 -6.33
N PRO A 95 -6.83 -14.16 -6.06
CA PRO A 95 -6.25 -13.25 -7.04
C PRO A 95 -5.93 -14.01 -8.33
N LYS A 96 -6.37 -13.45 -9.48
CA LYS A 96 -6.12 -14.04 -10.80
C LYS A 96 -4.82 -13.54 -11.42
N ASP A 97 -4.28 -12.44 -10.91
CA ASP A 97 -3.02 -11.87 -11.36
C ASP A 97 -1.84 -12.41 -10.53
N PRO A 98 -0.64 -12.56 -11.14
CA PRO A 98 0.50 -13.15 -10.46
C PRO A 98 1.04 -12.30 -9.31
N LEU A 99 0.87 -10.96 -9.36
CA LEU A 99 1.31 -10.08 -8.27
C LEU A 99 0.40 -10.21 -7.04
N GLY A 100 -0.92 -10.27 -7.22
CA GLY A 100 -1.87 -10.55 -6.14
C GLY A 100 -1.65 -11.92 -5.54
N ALA A 101 -1.38 -12.94 -6.37
CA ALA A 101 -1.01 -14.28 -5.90
C ALA A 101 0.29 -14.27 -5.09
N ALA A 102 1.29 -13.48 -5.50
CA ALA A 102 2.53 -13.31 -4.74
C ALA A 102 2.28 -12.67 -3.37
N VAL A 103 1.51 -11.57 -3.30
CA VAL A 103 1.17 -10.93 -2.01
C VAL A 103 0.46 -11.92 -1.09
N LYS A 104 -0.53 -12.67 -1.60
CA LYS A 104 -1.23 -13.70 -0.84
C LYS A 104 -0.28 -14.77 -0.31
N ARG A 105 0.62 -15.28 -1.15
CA ARG A 105 1.65 -16.27 -0.76
C ARG A 105 2.53 -15.77 0.38
N TYR A 106 3.02 -14.53 0.33
CA TYR A 106 3.82 -13.96 1.42
C TYR A 106 2.99 -13.73 2.69
N ALA A 107 1.73 -13.27 2.57
CA ALA A 107 0.83 -13.06 3.70
C ALA A 107 0.52 -14.37 4.43
N GLU A 108 0.15 -15.43 3.70
CA GLU A 108 -0.13 -16.77 4.26
C GLU A 108 1.11 -17.41 4.89
N ALA A 109 2.30 -17.12 4.36
CA ALA A 109 3.56 -17.56 4.94
C ALA A 109 4.03 -16.73 6.16
N GLY A 110 3.30 -15.68 6.57
CA GLY A 110 3.73 -14.76 7.62
C GLY A 110 5.00 -13.97 7.26
N LYS A 111 5.30 -13.86 5.96
CA LYS A 111 6.48 -13.19 5.40
C LYS A 111 6.17 -11.76 4.94
N THR A 112 5.45 -11.04 5.78
CA THR A 112 5.14 -9.62 5.57
C THR A 112 5.72 -8.76 6.67
N THR A 113 6.06 -7.52 6.33
CA THR A 113 6.44 -6.46 7.26
C THR A 113 5.48 -5.28 7.06
N PRO A 114 4.91 -4.69 8.13
CA PRO A 114 3.96 -3.59 7.96
C PRO A 114 4.65 -2.32 7.49
N TRP A 115 3.95 -1.54 6.67
CA TRP A 115 4.33 -0.15 6.42
C TRP A 115 4.08 0.72 7.66
N VAL A 116 5.08 1.54 8.01
CA VAL A 116 5.00 2.49 9.14
C VAL A 116 4.66 3.91 8.71
N PHE A 117 4.16 4.09 7.48
CA PHE A 117 3.89 5.42 6.90
C PHE A 117 2.92 6.26 7.75
N MET A 118 1.98 5.61 8.43
CA MET A 118 1.03 6.31 9.31
C MET A 118 1.60 6.59 10.71
N GLY A 119 2.83 6.19 10.98
CA GLY A 119 3.50 6.40 12.27
C GLY A 119 4.18 7.77 12.41
N TYR A 120 4.35 8.49 11.31
CA TYR A 120 5.00 9.81 11.28
C TYR A 120 4.01 10.97 11.15
N PRO A 121 4.38 12.19 11.59
CA PRO A 121 3.54 13.37 11.42
C PRO A 121 3.15 13.62 9.96
N THR A 122 1.92 14.11 9.74
CA THR A 122 1.46 14.50 8.40
C THR A 122 2.45 15.45 7.73
N GLY A 123 2.80 15.20 6.47
CA GLY A 123 3.76 16.00 5.71
C GLY A 123 5.22 15.58 5.95
N TRP A 124 5.59 15.07 7.14
CA TRP A 124 6.99 14.80 7.48
C TRP A 124 7.70 13.89 6.49
N GLY A 125 7.08 12.76 6.10
CA GLY A 125 7.72 11.80 5.19
C GLY A 125 8.06 12.39 3.81
N MET A 126 7.18 13.20 3.25
CA MET A 126 7.34 13.77 1.90
C MET A 126 8.08 15.11 1.90
N GLU A 127 7.74 15.98 2.85
CA GLU A 127 8.18 17.37 2.90
C GLU A 127 9.48 17.55 3.69
N VAL A 128 9.88 16.56 4.49
CA VAL A 128 11.11 16.61 5.28
C VAL A 128 12.02 15.47 4.87
N LEU A 129 11.71 14.22 5.27
CA LEU A 129 12.60 13.08 5.05
C LEU A 129 12.94 12.91 3.56
N GLY A 130 11.93 13.02 2.68
CA GLY A 130 12.13 12.95 1.25
C GLY A 130 13.06 14.04 0.70
N GLN A 131 12.98 15.27 1.22
CA GLN A 131 13.84 16.38 0.80
C GLN A 131 15.28 16.22 1.29
N GLU A 132 15.49 15.81 2.53
CA GLU A 132 16.83 15.53 3.07
C GLU A 132 17.49 14.37 2.29
N ILE A 133 16.75 13.29 1.99
CA ILE A 133 17.27 12.22 1.13
C ILE A 133 17.66 12.74 -0.26
N GLN A 134 16.87 13.64 -0.85
CA GLN A 134 17.22 14.26 -2.14
C GLN A 134 18.52 15.09 -2.06
N LYS A 135 18.73 15.87 -1.00
CA LYS A 135 19.97 16.62 -0.78
C LYS A 135 21.18 15.70 -0.65
N TYR A 136 21.05 14.60 0.09
CA TYR A 136 22.11 13.59 0.20
C TYR A 136 22.46 12.98 -1.16
N LEU A 137 21.46 12.58 -1.95
CA LEU A 137 21.68 12.06 -3.29
C LEU A 137 22.30 13.09 -4.24
N ALA A 138 22.03 14.38 -4.02
CA ALA A 138 22.66 15.49 -4.74
C ALA A 138 24.06 15.86 -4.22
N GLY A 139 24.57 15.20 -3.18
CA GLY A 139 25.87 15.47 -2.57
C GLY A 139 25.93 16.79 -1.77
N GLN A 140 24.78 17.33 -1.38
CA GLN A 140 24.68 18.60 -0.65
C GLN A 140 24.84 18.45 0.85
N GLU A 141 24.61 17.24 1.38
CA GLU A 141 24.76 16.90 2.79
C GLU A 141 25.14 15.42 2.96
N ASP A 142 25.66 15.05 4.14
CA ASP A 142 25.96 13.67 4.48
C ASP A 142 24.78 12.96 5.16
N TRP A 143 24.88 11.64 5.30
CA TRP A 143 23.82 10.84 5.91
C TRP A 143 23.54 11.19 7.38
N ASN A 144 24.54 11.68 8.12
CA ASN A 144 24.34 12.10 9.50
C ASN A 144 23.49 13.38 9.57
N ALA A 145 23.69 14.31 8.63
CA ALA A 145 22.86 15.49 8.48
C ALA A 145 21.41 15.12 8.15
N VAL A 146 21.19 14.21 7.18
CA VAL A 146 19.85 13.69 6.84
C VAL A 146 19.12 13.20 8.10
N MET A 147 19.78 12.33 8.86
CA MET A 147 19.20 11.70 10.04
C MET A 147 18.89 12.74 11.12
N LYS A 148 19.84 13.62 11.43
CA LYS A 148 19.69 14.68 12.43
C LYS A 148 18.52 15.61 12.08
N ASN A 149 18.52 16.15 10.86
CA ASN A 149 17.51 17.12 10.42
C ASN A 149 16.12 16.50 10.41
N SER A 150 16.02 15.26 9.90
CA SER A 150 14.76 14.50 9.86
C SER A 150 14.22 14.23 11.27
N GLN A 151 15.08 13.84 12.23
CA GLN A 151 14.70 13.60 13.62
C GLN A 151 14.25 14.88 14.34
N THR A 152 15.02 15.96 14.25
CA THR A 152 14.66 17.25 14.84
C THR A 152 13.29 17.71 14.34
N LYS A 153 13.05 17.60 13.02
CA LYS A 153 11.78 18.05 12.47
C LYS A 153 10.61 17.14 12.84
N TRP A 154 10.84 15.84 12.99
CA TRP A 154 9.84 14.92 13.52
C TRP A 154 9.38 15.34 14.92
N GLU A 155 10.33 15.63 15.81
CA GLU A 155 10.05 16.04 17.20
C GLU A 155 9.26 17.34 17.28
N GLU A 156 9.56 18.30 16.40
CA GLU A 156 8.80 19.55 16.29
C GLU A 156 7.36 19.31 15.84
N MET A 157 7.16 18.47 14.82
CA MET A 157 5.84 18.24 14.20
C MET A 157 4.93 17.31 15.01
N ARG A 158 5.45 16.62 16.03
CA ARG A 158 4.65 15.78 16.94
C ARG A 158 4.04 16.54 18.12
N LYS A 159 4.39 17.81 18.31
CA LYS A 159 3.81 18.67 19.35
C LYS A 159 2.43 19.17 18.93
#